data_AF-A0A838WST7-F1
#
_entry.id   AF-A0A838WST7-F1
#
_cell.length_a   1.000
_cell.length_b   1.000
_cell.length_c   1.000
_cell.angle_alpha   90.00
_cell.angle_beta   90.00
_cell.angle_gamma   90.00
#
_symmetry.space_group_name_H-M   'P 1'
#
loop_
_entity.id
_entity.type
_entity.pdbx_description
1 polymer ?
#
loop_
_entity_poly.entity_id
_entity_poly.type
_entity_poly.pdbx_seq_one_letter_code
_entity_poly.pdbx_strand_id
1 'polypeptide(L)'
;PAEMLDLSMDMEADLGIDSIKRVEILGGLLELYPDLPRPNPEELAQLATLEQIAEYMRNQAETVERSNLSPLEKPDMSTTEVGDKILRLPVQLKPLPQPDSLDLTIPENHFVLITNDGSEVTHRLVAKLADKGCKTVVLTFPCLESNLSEEIAQIRLNDWHEETLQEHLTELTTKFGCVGGFIHLHPNSNNNLGMDKAIVQHV
;
A
#
# COMPACT_ATOMS: atom_id res chain seq x y z
N PRO A 1 -20.83 -2.34 -25.80
CA PRO A 1 -19.88 -2.45 -24.66
C PRO A 1 -19.01 -3.72 -24.72
N ALA A 2 -19.59 -4.92 -24.81
CA ALA A 2 -18.83 -6.13 -25.19
C ALA A 2 -18.66 -6.23 -26.72
N GLU A 3 -19.65 -5.76 -27.47
CA GLU A 3 -19.66 -5.72 -28.95
C GLU A 3 -18.57 -4.82 -29.57
N MET A 4 -17.87 -4.01 -28.76
CA MET A 4 -16.76 -3.17 -29.19
C MET A 4 -15.39 -3.80 -28.92
N LEU A 5 -15.34 -4.94 -28.24
CA LEU A 5 -14.10 -5.64 -27.91
C LEU A 5 -13.84 -6.72 -28.97
N ASP A 6 -12.69 -6.62 -29.62
CA ASP A 6 -12.17 -7.66 -30.51
C ASP A 6 -11.00 -8.37 -29.83
N LEU A 7 -10.91 -9.71 -29.95
CA LEU A 7 -9.84 -10.49 -29.34
C LEU A 7 -8.44 -10.11 -29.86
N SER A 8 -8.37 -9.55 -31.07
CA SER A 8 -7.13 -9.08 -31.68
C SER A 8 -6.64 -7.73 -31.16
N MET A 9 -7.44 -7.00 -30.37
CA MET A 9 -7.06 -5.70 -29.82
C MET A 9 -5.90 -5.82 -28.84
N ASP A 10 -4.99 -4.84 -28.94
CA ASP A 10 -3.86 -4.70 -28.04
C ASP A 10 -4.31 -4.09 -26.71
N MET A 11 -3.91 -4.73 -25.62
CA MET A 11 -4.26 -4.39 -24.26
C MET A 11 -3.77 -2.99 -23.86
N GLU A 12 -2.60 -2.56 -24.33
CA GLU A 12 -2.05 -1.25 -23.98
C GLU A 12 -2.33 -0.22 -25.06
N ALA A 13 -2.08 -0.54 -26.33
CA ALA A 13 -2.16 0.41 -27.43
C ALA A 13 -3.60 0.74 -27.84
N ASP A 14 -4.50 -0.25 -27.87
CA ASP A 14 -5.89 -0.04 -28.29
C ASP A 14 -6.82 0.20 -27.10
N LEU A 15 -6.59 -0.49 -25.98
CA LEU A 15 -7.48 -0.47 -24.81
C LEU A 15 -6.98 0.39 -23.64
N GLY A 16 -5.70 0.82 -23.63
CA GLY A 16 -5.14 1.65 -22.55
C GLY A 16 -5.09 0.95 -21.18
N ILE A 17 -4.95 -0.38 -21.19
CA ILE A 17 -4.86 -1.25 -20.03
C ILE A 17 -3.39 -1.61 -19.77
N ASP A 18 -2.78 -0.80 -18.92
CA ASP A 18 -1.44 -1.03 -18.38
C ASP A 18 -1.36 -2.28 -17.48
N SER A 19 -0.14 -2.66 -17.10
CA SER A 19 0.13 -3.85 -16.28
C SER A 19 -0.50 -3.80 -14.89
N ILE A 20 -0.76 -2.63 -14.30
CA ILE A 20 -1.40 -2.48 -12.99
C ILE A 20 -2.90 -2.77 -13.13
N LYS A 21 -3.56 -2.15 -14.11
CA LYS A 21 -4.98 -2.38 -14.39
C LYS A 21 -5.28 -3.84 -14.73
N ARG A 22 -4.34 -4.56 -15.37
CA ARG A 22 -4.49 -6.00 -15.62
C ARG A 22 -4.59 -6.80 -14.32
N VAL A 23 -3.78 -6.48 -13.32
CA VAL A 23 -3.81 -7.15 -12.00
C VAL A 23 -5.12 -6.84 -11.27
N GLU A 24 -5.59 -5.59 -11.33
CA GLU A 24 -6.86 -5.18 -10.72
C GLU A 24 -8.08 -5.86 -11.36
N ILE A 25 -8.17 -5.85 -12.70
CA ILE A 25 -9.25 -6.50 -13.45
C ILE A 25 -9.28 -8.01 -13.15
N LEU A 26 -8.12 -8.63 -13.12
CA LEU A 26 -8.01 -10.04 -12.76
C LEU A 26 -8.41 -10.31 -11.32
N GLY A 27 -8.03 -9.43 -10.38
CA GLY A 27 -8.46 -9.51 -8.99
C GLY A 27 -9.97 -9.55 -8.88
N GLY A 28 -10.67 -8.62 -9.56
CA GLY A 28 -12.12 -8.61 -9.65
C GLY A 28 -12.70 -9.88 -10.31
N LEU A 29 -12.03 -10.42 -11.33
CA LEU A 29 -12.45 -11.68 -11.97
C LEU A 29 -12.35 -12.87 -11.01
N LEU A 30 -11.28 -12.95 -10.21
CA LEU A 30 -11.08 -14.02 -9.22
C LEU A 30 -12.04 -13.90 -8.02
N GLU A 31 -12.47 -12.69 -7.67
CA GLU A 31 -13.53 -12.49 -6.67
C GLU A 31 -14.88 -13.01 -7.17
N LEU A 32 -15.19 -12.80 -8.46
CA LEU A 32 -16.42 -13.29 -9.08
C LEU A 32 -16.38 -14.80 -9.35
N TYR A 33 -15.21 -15.34 -9.66
CA TYR A 33 -14.99 -16.76 -10.00
C TYR A 33 -13.81 -17.33 -9.19
N PRO A 34 -14.03 -17.76 -7.93
CA PRO A 34 -12.97 -18.22 -7.03
C PRO A 34 -12.25 -19.49 -7.48
N ASP A 35 -12.90 -20.29 -8.33
CA ASP A 35 -12.38 -21.56 -8.84
C ASP A 35 -11.42 -21.38 -10.03
N LEU A 36 -11.25 -20.15 -10.53
CA LEU A 36 -10.28 -19.88 -11.59
C LEU A 36 -8.83 -20.00 -11.07
N PRO A 37 -7.91 -20.52 -11.91
CA PRO A 37 -6.50 -20.59 -11.56
C PRO A 37 -5.94 -19.19 -11.36
N ARG A 38 -5.06 -19.03 -10.35
CA ARG A 38 -4.36 -17.77 -10.11
C ARG A 38 -3.15 -17.67 -11.04
N PRO A 39 -3.14 -16.73 -11.98
CA PRO A 39 -2.04 -16.55 -12.92
C PRO A 39 -0.87 -15.78 -12.32
N ASN A 40 0.30 -15.94 -12.93
CA ASN A 40 1.49 -15.16 -12.58
C ASN A 40 1.39 -13.76 -13.22
N PRO A 41 1.44 -12.67 -12.43
CA PRO A 41 1.33 -11.31 -12.95
C PRO A 41 2.45 -10.93 -13.94
N GLU A 42 3.66 -11.50 -13.79
CA GLU A 42 4.77 -11.23 -14.71
C GLU A 42 4.55 -11.85 -16.10
N GLU A 43 3.88 -13.00 -16.17
CA GLU A 43 3.54 -13.66 -17.44
C GLU A 43 2.40 -12.92 -18.14
N LEU A 44 1.40 -12.47 -17.38
CA LEU A 44 0.29 -11.65 -17.92
C LEU A 44 0.73 -10.29 -18.45
N ALA A 45 1.78 -9.71 -17.88
CA ALA A 45 2.36 -8.46 -18.35
C ALA A 45 3.00 -8.59 -19.75
N GLN A 46 3.42 -9.79 -20.14
CA GLN A 46 4.06 -10.05 -21.43
C GLN A 46 3.06 -10.32 -22.57
N LEU A 47 1.79 -10.55 -22.25
CA LEU A 47 0.75 -10.79 -23.25
C LEU A 47 0.24 -9.46 -23.80
N ALA A 48 0.22 -9.31 -25.12
CA ALA A 48 -0.13 -8.07 -25.80
C ALA A 48 -1.63 -7.96 -26.10
N THR A 49 -2.32 -9.07 -26.41
CA THR A 49 -3.72 -9.02 -26.87
C THR A 49 -4.70 -9.72 -25.95
N LEU A 50 -6.00 -9.38 -26.09
CA LEU A 50 -7.09 -10.07 -25.39
C LEU A 50 -7.13 -11.58 -25.71
N GLU A 51 -6.86 -11.96 -26.96
CA GLU A 51 -6.77 -13.35 -27.39
C GLU A 51 -5.72 -14.13 -26.60
N GLN A 52 -4.52 -13.56 -26.47
CA GLN A 52 -3.40 -14.19 -25.75
C GLN A 52 -3.72 -14.39 -24.27
N ILE A 53 -4.37 -13.41 -23.63
CA ILE A 53 -4.81 -13.54 -22.23
C ILE A 53 -5.87 -14.63 -22.09
N ALA A 54 -6.84 -14.68 -23.00
CA ALA A 54 -7.90 -15.69 -22.97
C ALA A 54 -7.35 -17.11 -23.18
N GLU A 55 -6.40 -17.28 -24.09
CA GLU A 55 -5.71 -18.55 -24.33
C GLU A 55 -4.87 -18.97 -23.12
N TYR A 56 -4.13 -18.05 -22.53
CA TYR A 56 -3.35 -18.30 -21.32
C TYR A 56 -4.22 -18.76 -20.14
N MET A 57 -5.36 -18.11 -19.89
CA MET A 57 -6.31 -18.53 -18.84
C MET A 57 -6.90 -19.90 -19.11
N ARG A 58 -7.18 -20.24 -20.37
CA ARG A 58 -7.67 -21.57 -20.77
C ARG A 58 -6.62 -22.64 -20.50
N ASN A 59 -5.36 -22.39 -20.85
CA ASN A 59 -4.26 -23.32 -20.61
C ASN A 59 -4.02 -23.53 -19.10
N GLN A 60 -4.17 -22.48 -18.31
CA GLN A 60 -4.11 -22.55 -16.84
C GLN A 60 -5.24 -23.43 -16.28
N ALA A 61 -6.46 -23.29 -16.78
CA ALA A 61 -7.60 -24.10 -16.35
C ALA A 61 -7.43 -25.59 -16.75
N GLU A 62 -6.93 -25.85 -17.96
CA GLU A 62 -6.65 -27.22 -18.42
C GLU A 62 -5.49 -27.88 -17.67
N THR A 63 -4.51 -27.11 -17.20
CA THR A 63 -3.40 -27.64 -16.39
C THR A 63 -3.88 -28.12 -15.02
N VAL A 64 -4.87 -27.43 -14.44
CA VAL A 64 -5.55 -27.84 -13.19
C VAL A 64 -6.38 -29.12 -13.43
N GLU A 65 -7.01 -29.28 -14.60
CA GLU A 65 -7.76 -30.51 -14.92
C GLU A 65 -6.86 -31.71 -15.27
N ARG A 66 -5.74 -31.51 -15.99
CA ARG A 66 -4.81 -32.59 -16.38
C ARG A 66 -3.96 -33.12 -15.23
N SER A 67 -3.68 -32.30 -14.22
CA SER A 67 -3.02 -32.74 -12.99
C SER A 67 -3.89 -33.70 -12.15
N ASN A 68 -5.19 -33.79 -12.45
CA ASN A 68 -6.11 -34.78 -11.85
C ASN A 68 -6.19 -36.13 -12.60
N LEU A 69 -5.42 -36.37 -13.68
CA LEU A 69 -5.56 -37.58 -14.53
C LEU A 69 -4.31 -38.47 -14.69
N SER A 70 -3.32 -38.40 -13.79
CA SER A 70 -2.23 -39.40 -13.75
C SER A 70 -2.53 -40.52 -12.73
N PRO A 71 -2.46 -41.81 -13.07
CA PRO A 71 -2.49 -42.88 -12.09
C PRO A 71 -1.24 -42.79 -11.20
N LEU A 72 -1.43 -42.48 -9.92
CA LEU A 72 -0.41 -42.59 -8.89
C LEU A 72 0.18 -44.01 -8.92
N GLU A 73 1.50 -44.13 -9.12
CA GLU A 73 2.24 -45.30 -8.64
C GLU A 73 1.87 -45.50 -7.17
N LYS A 74 1.33 -46.68 -6.86
CA LYS A 74 1.02 -47.08 -5.50
C LYS A 74 2.32 -47.12 -4.70
N PRO A 75 2.44 -46.40 -3.57
CA PRO A 75 3.38 -46.80 -2.54
C PRO A 75 2.98 -48.18 -2.04
N ASP A 76 3.97 -49.03 -1.86
CA ASP A 76 3.87 -50.40 -1.35
C ASP A 76 3.01 -50.44 -0.06
N MET A 77 1.86 -51.11 -0.15
CA MET A 77 0.93 -51.33 0.96
C MET A 77 1.37 -52.56 1.74
N SER A 78 2.28 -52.36 2.69
CA SER A 78 2.26 -53.16 3.92
C SER A 78 1.19 -52.55 4.84
N THR A 79 0.24 -53.37 5.25
CA THR A 79 -0.91 -52.97 6.09
C THR A 79 -0.47 -52.24 7.36
N THR A 80 -0.85 -50.97 7.51
CA THR A 80 -1.04 -50.32 8.82
C THR A 80 -2.13 -49.25 8.73
N GLU A 81 -3.16 -49.38 9.57
CA GLU A 81 -4.07 -48.35 10.10
C GLU A 81 -4.36 -47.09 9.26
N VAL A 82 -5.56 -47.05 8.64
CA VAL A 82 -6.16 -45.78 8.20
C VAL A 82 -6.81 -45.11 9.41
N GLY A 83 -5.99 -44.44 10.21
CA GLY A 83 -6.50 -43.50 11.21
C GLY A 83 -7.01 -42.25 10.50
N ASP A 84 -8.27 -41.91 10.73
CA ASP A 84 -8.98 -40.73 10.24
C ASP A 84 -8.38 -39.43 10.84
N LYS A 85 -7.12 -39.13 10.50
CA LYS A 85 -6.33 -38.07 11.14
C LYS A 85 -6.14 -36.91 10.18
N ILE A 86 -7.15 -36.04 10.13
CA ILE A 86 -6.99 -34.66 9.67
C ILE A 86 -5.78 -34.07 10.41
N LEU A 87 -4.71 -33.75 9.68
CA LEU A 87 -3.54 -33.09 10.24
C LEU A 87 -3.94 -31.67 10.63
N ARG A 88 -3.98 -31.43 11.95
CA ARG A 88 -4.20 -30.10 12.52
C ARG A 88 -2.84 -29.55 12.92
N LEU A 89 -2.39 -28.52 12.23
CA LEU A 89 -1.21 -27.74 12.60
C LEU A 89 -1.70 -26.53 13.42
N PRO A 90 -1.52 -26.52 14.75
CA PRO A 90 -1.89 -25.36 15.53
C PRO A 90 -0.92 -24.22 15.23
N VAL A 91 -1.46 -23.05 14.87
CA VAL A 91 -0.66 -21.82 14.77
C VAL A 91 -0.23 -21.43 16.18
N GLN A 92 1.07 -21.19 16.37
CA GLN A 92 1.61 -20.66 17.62
C GLN A 92 2.00 -19.21 17.41
N LEU A 93 1.64 -18.36 18.38
CA LEU A 93 2.12 -16.99 18.40
C LEU A 93 3.64 -16.99 18.57
N LYS A 94 4.35 -16.47 17.58
CA LYS A 94 5.79 -16.24 17.69
C LYS A 94 6.01 -14.78 18.12
N PRO A 95 6.52 -14.52 19.32
CA PRO A 95 6.88 -13.16 19.71
C PRO A 95 7.98 -12.66 18.78
N LEU A 96 7.75 -11.51 18.16
CA LEU A 96 8.76 -10.81 17.36
C LEU A 96 9.71 -10.06 18.29
N PRO A 97 11.00 -9.93 17.92
CA PRO A 97 11.88 -9.00 18.59
C PRO A 97 11.30 -7.58 18.51
N GLN A 98 11.62 -6.74 19.48
CA GLN A 98 11.22 -5.34 19.42
C GLN A 98 11.86 -4.70 18.18
N PRO A 99 11.14 -3.80 17.47
CA PRO A 99 11.72 -3.03 16.38
C PRO A 99 12.96 -2.27 16.84
N ASP A 100 13.93 -2.14 15.94
CA ASP A 100 15.11 -1.33 16.20
C ASP A 100 14.72 0.13 16.48
N SER A 101 15.44 0.78 17.38
CA SER A 101 15.25 2.18 17.67
C SER A 101 16.03 3.04 16.69
N LEU A 102 15.35 3.99 16.04
CA LEU A 102 16.03 5.02 15.26
C LEU A 102 16.82 5.94 16.19
N ASP A 103 18.14 5.95 16.02
CA ASP A 103 19.07 6.83 16.74
C ASP A 103 19.15 8.18 16.02
N LEU A 104 18.15 9.03 16.27
CA LEU A 104 18.12 10.40 15.75
C LEU A 104 18.70 11.36 16.78
N THR A 105 19.89 11.88 16.51
CA THR A 105 20.42 13.04 17.23
C THR A 105 20.15 14.29 16.41
N ILE A 106 19.16 15.09 16.81
CA ILE A 106 18.83 16.34 16.12
C ILE A 106 19.62 17.47 16.78
N PRO A 107 20.39 18.28 16.02
CA PRO A 107 21.11 19.41 16.60
C PRO A 107 20.15 20.42 17.24
N GLU A 108 20.60 21.14 18.28
CA GLU A 108 19.74 22.03 19.09
C GLU A 108 18.99 23.12 18.31
N ASN A 109 19.53 23.50 17.14
CA ASN A 109 18.94 24.51 16.25
C ASN A 109 18.18 23.92 15.06
N HIS A 110 17.75 22.66 15.15
CA HIS A 110 16.94 22.02 14.14
C HIS A 110 15.62 21.52 14.71
N PHE A 111 14.61 21.41 13.84
CA PHE A 111 13.33 20.81 14.17
C PHE A 111 12.93 19.74 13.15
N VAL A 112 12.04 18.83 13.55
CA VAL A 112 11.40 17.86 12.66
C VAL A 112 10.08 18.42 12.18
N LEU A 113 9.91 18.51 10.87
CA LEU A 113 8.62 18.82 10.26
C LEU A 113 7.82 17.53 10.06
N ILE A 114 6.58 17.49 10.55
CA ILE A 114 5.71 16.32 10.48
C ILE A 114 4.43 16.70 9.75
N THR A 115 4.01 15.95 8.73
CA THR A 115 2.69 16.16 8.13
C THR A 115 1.61 15.53 9.00
N ASN A 116 0.52 16.25 9.24
CA ASN A 116 -0.62 15.75 10.00
C ASN A 116 -1.44 14.78 9.14
N ASP A 117 -1.68 13.57 9.65
CA ASP A 117 -2.55 12.59 9.01
C ASP A 117 -4.02 12.66 9.45
N GLY A 118 -4.34 13.53 10.41
CA GLY A 118 -5.67 13.68 10.99
C GLY A 118 -6.02 12.60 12.02
N SER A 119 -5.10 11.68 12.34
CA SER A 119 -5.30 10.60 13.29
C SER A 119 -4.58 10.84 14.62
N GLU A 120 -4.86 10.01 15.64
CA GLU A 120 -4.10 10.03 16.91
C GLU A 120 -2.61 9.69 16.73
N VAL A 121 -2.22 9.08 15.60
CA VAL A 121 -0.83 8.71 15.33
C VAL A 121 0.05 9.95 15.30
N THR A 122 -0.39 11.04 14.65
CA THR A 122 0.34 12.32 14.65
C THR A 122 0.61 12.81 16.07
N HIS A 123 -0.41 12.81 16.94
CA HIS A 123 -0.26 13.25 18.33
C HIS A 123 0.72 12.37 19.12
N ARG A 124 0.59 11.05 19.01
CA ARG A 124 1.48 10.10 19.70
C ARG A 124 2.93 10.20 19.21
N LEU A 125 3.13 10.44 17.92
CA LEU A 125 4.45 10.63 17.33
C LEU A 125 5.11 11.89 17.86
N VAL A 126 4.39 13.02 17.84
CA VAL A 126 4.87 14.30 18.37
C VAL A 126 5.28 14.16 19.84
N ALA A 127 4.42 13.57 20.67
CA ALA A 127 4.73 13.34 22.09
C ALA A 127 5.99 12.48 22.27
N LYS A 128 6.14 11.41 21.48
CA LYS A 128 7.31 10.53 21.55
C LYS A 128 8.61 11.18 21.07
N LEU A 129 8.54 12.10 20.13
CA LEU A 129 9.69 12.88 19.69
C LEU A 129 10.06 13.95 20.70
N ALA A 130 9.07 14.60 21.33
CA ALA A 130 9.28 15.53 22.42
C ALA A 130 9.93 14.85 23.65
N ASP A 131 9.50 13.63 24.00
CA ASP A 131 10.13 12.81 25.05
C ASP A 131 11.62 12.52 24.76
N LYS A 132 12.00 12.47 23.48
CA LYS A 132 13.39 12.31 23.02
C LYS A 132 14.15 13.63 22.90
N GLY A 133 13.57 14.75 23.33
CA GLY A 133 14.17 16.08 23.24
C GLY A 133 14.18 16.70 21.84
N CYS A 134 13.44 16.12 20.89
CA CYS A 134 13.34 16.65 19.53
C CYS A 134 12.32 17.78 19.48
N LYS A 135 12.69 18.92 18.91
CA LYS A 135 11.74 19.98 18.55
C LYS A 135 10.95 19.52 17.32
N THR A 136 9.63 19.57 17.39
CA THR A 136 8.76 19.14 16.28
C THR A 136 7.78 20.23 15.90
N VAL A 137 7.51 20.35 14.61
CA VAL A 137 6.47 21.24 14.07
C VAL A 137 5.54 20.40 13.19
N VAL A 138 4.24 20.55 13.38
CA VAL A 138 3.23 19.82 12.62
C VAL A 138 2.65 20.69 11.51
N LEU A 139 2.67 20.20 10.27
CA LEU A 139 2.04 20.81 9.10
C LEU A 139 0.69 20.16 8.84
N THR A 140 -0.39 20.94 8.91
CA THR A 140 -1.75 20.51 8.60
C THR A 140 -2.20 21.12 7.29
N PHE A 141 -2.60 20.27 6.34
CA PHE A 141 -3.14 20.70 5.06
C PHE A 141 -4.60 21.19 5.18
N PRO A 142 -5.10 22.01 4.23
CA PRO A 142 -6.38 22.71 4.37
C PRO A 142 -7.61 21.80 4.58
N CYS A 143 -7.52 20.54 4.12
CA CYS A 143 -8.62 19.58 4.10
C CYS A 143 -8.73 18.71 5.37
N LEU A 144 -7.79 18.83 6.30
CA LEU A 144 -7.73 18.03 7.52
C LEU A 144 -8.23 18.83 8.73
N GLU A 145 -8.99 18.15 9.60
CA GLU A 145 -9.35 18.70 10.90
C GLU A 145 -8.15 18.59 11.85
N SER A 146 -7.77 19.72 12.45
CA SER A 146 -6.69 19.77 13.44
C SER A 146 -7.25 19.38 14.82
N ASN A 147 -7.08 18.12 15.21
CA ASN A 147 -7.36 17.65 16.58
C ASN A 147 -6.14 17.77 17.52
N LEU A 148 -5.20 18.66 17.20
CA LEU A 148 -3.94 18.82 17.94
C LEU A 148 -4.08 19.90 19.02
N SER A 149 -3.52 19.61 20.20
CA SER A 149 -3.44 20.57 21.32
C SER A 149 -2.65 21.82 20.94
N GLU A 150 -3.04 22.97 21.46
CA GLU A 150 -2.39 24.28 21.20
C GLU A 150 -0.93 24.36 21.70
N GLU A 151 -0.52 23.46 22.58
CA GLU A 151 0.87 23.38 23.07
C GLU A 151 1.86 22.87 22.01
N ILE A 152 1.37 22.22 20.95
CA ILE A 152 2.19 21.71 19.86
C ILE A 152 2.39 22.82 18.83
N ALA A 153 3.65 23.08 18.47
CA ALA A 153 3.95 23.98 17.35
C ALA A 153 3.33 23.41 16.06
N GLN A 154 2.34 24.11 15.52
CA GLN A 154 1.62 23.68 14.33
C GLN A 154 1.45 24.83 13.33
N ILE A 155 1.43 24.47 12.05
CA ILE A 155 1.07 25.33 10.94
C ILE A 155 -0.10 24.69 10.22
N ARG A 156 -1.08 25.53 9.90
CA ARG A 156 -2.22 25.16 9.07
C ARG A 156 -2.13 25.93 7.76
N LEU A 157 -2.04 25.19 6.66
CA LEU A 157 -2.16 25.78 5.33
C LEU A 157 -3.64 26.07 5.04
N ASN A 158 -3.89 27.22 4.42
CA ASN A 158 -5.24 27.63 4.00
C ASN A 158 -5.53 27.26 2.54
N ASP A 159 -4.48 27.02 1.75
CA ASP A 159 -4.54 26.66 0.35
C ASP A 159 -3.44 25.64 -0.01
N TRP A 160 -3.37 25.27 -1.28
CA TRP A 160 -2.40 24.32 -1.84
C TRP A 160 -1.31 25.01 -2.66
N HIS A 161 -1.16 26.34 -2.54
CA HIS A 161 -0.21 27.08 -3.35
C HIS A 161 1.21 26.96 -2.78
N GLU A 162 2.19 26.82 -3.67
CA GLU A 162 3.59 26.67 -3.29
C GLU A 162 4.15 27.93 -2.63
N GLU A 163 3.72 29.11 -3.09
CA GLU A 163 4.19 30.41 -2.56
C GLU A 163 3.85 30.56 -1.07
N THR A 164 2.60 30.28 -0.70
CA THR A 164 2.13 30.27 0.68
C THR A 164 2.87 29.22 1.52
N LEU A 165 3.13 28.02 0.99
CA LEU A 165 3.93 27.03 1.69
C LEU A 165 5.36 27.52 1.94
N GLN A 166 6.01 28.12 0.94
CA GLN A 166 7.37 28.66 1.07
C GLN A 166 7.44 29.78 2.10
N GLU A 167 6.46 30.68 2.15
CA GLU A 167 6.37 31.74 3.16
C GLU A 167 6.29 31.15 4.57
N HIS A 168 5.41 30.17 4.80
CA HIS A 168 5.25 29.52 6.10
C HIS A 168 6.50 28.74 6.53
N LEU A 169 7.16 28.04 5.60
CA LEU A 169 8.42 27.35 5.88
C LEU A 169 9.56 28.35 6.20
N THR A 170 9.57 29.51 5.54
CA THR A 170 10.55 30.58 5.83
C THR A 170 10.32 31.18 7.22
N GLU A 171 9.06 31.39 7.60
CA GLU A 171 8.70 31.83 8.95
C GLU A 171 9.12 30.79 10.01
N LEU A 172 8.87 29.51 9.75
CA LEU A 172 9.30 28.42 10.64
C LEU A 172 10.81 28.37 10.81
N THR A 173 11.55 28.50 9.71
CA THR A 173 13.01 28.42 9.77
C THR A 173 13.61 29.58 10.54
N THR A 174 12.96 30.74 10.47
CA THR A 174 13.31 31.92 11.29
C THR A 174 12.99 31.72 12.76
N LYS A 175 11.86 31.08 13.08
CA LYS A 175 11.34 30.93 14.45
C LYS A 175 11.90 29.73 15.22
N PHE A 176 12.12 28.62 14.54
CA PHE A 176 12.45 27.32 15.15
C PHE A 176 13.81 26.75 14.71
N GLY A 177 14.51 27.40 13.77
CA GLY A 177 15.80 26.96 13.23
C GLY A 177 15.66 26.12 11.95
N CYS A 178 16.69 25.40 11.52
CA CYS A 178 16.65 24.69 10.24
C CYS A 178 15.83 23.38 10.32
N VAL A 179 15.28 22.93 9.20
CA VAL A 179 14.62 21.61 9.15
C VAL A 179 15.69 20.53 9.23
N GLY A 180 15.71 19.76 10.32
CA GLY A 180 16.66 18.65 10.54
C GLY A 180 16.10 17.27 10.19
N GLY A 181 14.78 17.19 9.98
CA GLY A 181 14.11 15.96 9.58
C GLY A 181 12.72 16.25 9.06
N PHE A 182 12.24 15.37 8.19
CA PHE A 182 10.90 15.42 7.64
C PHE A 182 10.24 14.06 7.81
N ILE A 183 9.05 14.03 8.42
CA ILE A 183 8.25 12.83 8.58
C ILE A 183 6.92 13.06 7.89
N HIS A 184 6.73 12.37 6.78
CA HIS A 184 5.45 12.35 6.11
C HIS A 184 4.56 11.25 6.71
N LEU A 185 3.43 11.65 7.27
CA LEU A 185 2.34 10.74 7.61
C LEU A 185 1.27 10.83 6.53
N HIS A 186 0.90 9.67 5.99
CA HIS A 186 -0.16 9.58 5.00
C HIS A 186 -1.50 9.85 5.68
N PRO A 187 -2.32 10.78 5.16
CA PRO A 187 -3.64 11.08 5.73
C PRO A 187 -4.53 9.84 5.79
N ASN A 188 -5.33 9.75 6.85
CA ASN A 188 -6.29 8.66 7.00
C ASN A 188 -7.48 8.88 6.05
N SER A 189 -7.43 8.29 4.85
CA SER A 189 -8.36 8.48 3.74
C SER A 189 -9.67 7.69 3.91
N ASN A 190 -10.26 7.70 5.09
CA ASN A 190 -11.51 6.99 5.36
C ASN A 190 -12.72 7.49 4.53
N ASN A 191 -12.59 8.51 3.66
CA ASN A 191 -13.70 8.94 2.80
C ASN A 191 -13.36 9.79 1.54
N ASN A 192 -12.11 9.94 1.09
CA ASN A 192 -11.88 10.86 -0.04
C ASN A 192 -10.63 10.58 -0.90
N LEU A 193 -10.79 9.71 -1.90
CA LEU A 193 -9.77 9.34 -2.90
C LEU A 193 -9.18 10.53 -3.69
N GLY A 194 -9.89 11.69 -3.70
CA GLY A 194 -9.40 12.92 -4.32
C GLY A 194 -8.35 13.68 -3.50
N MET A 195 -8.32 13.50 -2.18
CA MET A 195 -7.36 14.16 -1.29
C MET A 195 -5.96 13.54 -1.41
N ASP A 196 -5.89 12.22 -1.63
CA ASP A 196 -4.65 11.46 -1.73
C ASP A 196 -3.78 11.96 -2.90
N LYS A 197 -4.39 12.25 -4.05
CA LYS A 197 -3.67 12.73 -5.25
C LYS A 197 -3.15 14.16 -5.08
N ALA A 198 -3.87 15.01 -4.35
CA ALA A 198 -3.47 16.39 -4.13
C ALA A 198 -2.28 16.50 -3.17
N ILE A 199 -2.24 15.68 -2.10
CA ILE A 199 -1.16 15.71 -1.11
C ILE A 199 0.14 15.18 -1.70
N VAL A 200 0.10 14.04 -2.39
CA VAL A 200 1.31 13.44 -3.01
C VAL A 200 1.87 14.32 -4.15
N GLN A 201 1.07 15.16 -4.78
CA GLN A 201 1.56 16.09 -5.81
C GLN A 201 2.31 17.30 -5.26
N HIS A 202 2.14 17.63 -3.97
CA HIS A 202 2.67 18.86 -3.37
C HIS A 202 3.64 18.60 -2.20
N VAL A 203 3.95 17.33 -1.91
CA VAL A 203 5.02 16.87 -0.99
C VAL A 203 6.20 16.40 -1.82
#